data_AF-E0U8I3-F1
#
_entry.id   AF-E0U8I3-F1
#
_cell.length_a   1.000
_cell.length_b   1.000
_cell.length_c   1.000
_cell.angle_alpha   90.00
_cell.angle_beta   90.00
_cell.angle_gamma   90.00
#
_symmetry.space_group_name_H-M   'P 1'
#
loop_
_entity.id
_entity.type
_entity.pdbx_description
1 polymer ?
#
loop_
_entity_poly.entity_id
_entity_poly.type
_entity_poly.pdbx_seq_one_letter_code
_entity_poly.pdbx_strand_id
1 'polypeptide(L)'
;MRATQSELSVFYLSHLEEVTEVIDILRERQTVIVNLEQLNLAKTQRVIDWISGCTQAIDGQIIWLGERSFMFAPCTVKVIADESKRSYISPRVKVS
;
A
#
# COMPACT_ATOMS: atom_id res chain seq x y z
N MET A 1 -2.05 -15.64 26.79
CA MET A 1 -1.95 -14.52 25.83
C MET A 1 -2.46 -15.02 24.49
N ARG A 2 -3.54 -14.46 23.93
CA ARG A 2 -3.90 -14.73 22.54
C ARG A 2 -2.82 -14.10 21.66
N ALA A 3 -2.25 -14.87 20.74
CA ALA A 3 -1.44 -14.29 19.67
C ALA A 3 -2.32 -13.26 18.94
N THR A 4 -1.85 -12.03 18.81
CA THR A 4 -2.47 -11.06 17.91
C THR A 4 -2.30 -11.60 16.50
N GLN A 5 -3.38 -12.15 15.93
CA GLN A 5 -3.38 -12.62 14.55
C GLN A 5 -3.24 -11.39 13.65
N SER A 6 -2.08 -11.24 12.99
CA SER A 6 -1.87 -10.20 12.01
C SER A 6 -2.52 -10.64 10.70
N GLU A 7 -3.61 -9.98 10.33
CA GLU A 7 -4.31 -10.22 9.07
C GLU A 7 -3.78 -9.31 7.96
N LEU A 8 -3.74 -9.85 6.74
CA LEU A 8 -3.34 -9.15 5.53
C LEU A 8 -4.46 -9.32 4.49
N SER A 9 -4.90 -8.21 3.92
CA SER A 9 -5.94 -8.18 2.89
C SER A 9 -5.37 -7.74 1.55
N VAL A 10 -5.80 -8.37 0.46
CA VAL A 10 -5.35 -8.04 -0.91
C VAL A 10 -6.52 -7.44 -1.70
N PHE A 11 -6.32 -6.24 -2.24
CA PHE A 11 -7.31 -5.49 -3.01
C PHE A 11 -6.86 -5.32 -4.46
N TYR A 12 -7.79 -5.47 -5.39
CA TYR A 12 -7.59 -5.19 -6.82
C TYR A 12 -8.53 -4.06 -7.22
N LEU A 13 -8.04 -2.82 -7.20
CA LEU A 13 -8.91 -1.67 -7.39
C LEU A 13 -9.14 -1.40 -8.88
N SER A 14 -10.39 -1.14 -9.21
CA SER A 14 -10.87 -0.79 -10.55
C SER A 14 -11.49 0.62 -10.58
N HIS A 15 -11.84 1.15 -9.40
CA HIS A 15 -12.45 2.46 -9.18
C HIS A 15 -11.76 3.21 -8.04
N LEU A 16 -11.90 4.55 -7.99
CA LEU A 16 -11.24 5.37 -6.96
C LEU A 16 -11.96 5.29 -5.62
N GLU A 17 -13.27 5.07 -5.67
CA GLU A 17 -14.19 5.05 -4.55
C GLU A 17 -13.87 3.91 -3.58
N GLU A 18 -13.33 2.80 -4.10
CA GLU A 18 -12.88 1.61 -3.36
C GLU A 18 -11.71 1.89 -2.40
N VAL A 19 -11.00 3.02 -2.58
CA VAL A 19 -9.87 3.38 -1.70
C VAL A 19 -10.29 3.54 -0.24
N THR A 20 -11.54 3.93 -0.02
CA THR A 20 -12.07 4.20 1.33
C THR A 20 -12.06 2.92 2.17
N GLU A 21 -12.45 1.79 1.57
CA GLU A 21 -12.44 0.48 2.22
C GLU A 21 -11.01 0.07 2.58
N VAL A 22 -10.05 0.29 1.68
CA VAL A 22 -8.62 0.01 1.93
C VAL A 22 -8.11 0.82 3.13
N ILE A 23 -8.48 2.10 3.22
CA ILE A 23 -8.08 2.98 4.31
C ILE A 23 -8.70 2.52 5.64
N ASP A 24 -9.95 2.10 5.65
CA ASP A 24 -10.62 1.65 6.86
C ASP A 24 -9.97 0.37 7.42
N ILE A 25 -9.64 -0.60 6.56
CA ILE A 25 -8.89 -1.81 6.96
C ILE A 25 -7.50 -1.45 7.52
N LEU A 26 -6.81 -0.50 6.89
CA LEU A 26 -5.51 -0.04 7.39
C LEU A 26 -5.63 0.63 8.78
N ARG A 27 -6.71 1.39 9.01
CA ARG A 27 -7.01 2.03 10.31
C ARG A 27 -7.36 1.02 11.41
N GLU A 28 -7.91 -0.14 11.03
CA GLU A 28 -8.12 -1.28 11.93
C GLU A 28 -6.82 -2.02 12.28
N ARG A 29 -5.66 -1.47 11.90
CA ARG A 29 -4.32 -2.01 12.16
C ARG A 29 -4.07 -3.33 11.42
N GLN A 30 -4.71 -3.52 10.28
CA GLN A 30 -4.45 -4.63 9.36
C GLN A 30 -3.56 -4.18 8.20
N THR A 31 -2.75 -5.10 7.67
CA THR A 31 -1.90 -4.79 6.50
C THR A 31 -2.72 -4.95 5.23
N VAL A 32 -2.50 -4.09 4.25
CA VAL A 32 -3.17 -4.18 2.95
C VAL A 32 -2.16 -4.23 1.81
N ILE A 33 -2.40 -5.12 0.85
CA ILE A 33 -1.77 -5.11 -0.46
C ILE A 33 -2.79 -4.59 -1.46
N VAL A 34 -2.36 -3.67 -2.33
CA VAL A 34 -3.22 -3.04 -3.32
C VAL A 34 -2.58 -3.18 -4.69
N ASN A 35 -3.30 -3.83 -5.60
CA ASN A 35 -2.99 -3.87 -7.02
C ASN A 35 -3.85 -2.85 -7.76
N LEU A 36 -3.20 -2.06 -8.62
CA LEU A 36 -3.77 -0.92 -9.33
C LEU A 36 -3.64 -1.06 -10.86
N GLU A 37 -3.53 -2.28 -11.37
CA GLU A 37 -3.39 -2.55 -12.82
C GLU A 37 -4.60 -2.09 -13.63
N GLN A 38 -5.80 -2.13 -13.04
CA GLN A 38 -7.03 -1.70 -13.69
C GLN A 38 -7.22 -0.17 -13.68
N LEU A 39 -6.32 0.57 -13.02
CA LEU A 39 -6.36 2.03 -12.97
C LEU A 39 -5.33 2.65 -13.93
N ASN A 40 -5.74 3.73 -14.59
CA ASN A 40 -4.79 4.57 -15.32
C ASN A 40 -3.80 5.25 -14.36
N LEU A 41 -2.67 5.74 -14.89
CA LEU A 41 -1.59 6.34 -14.09
C LEU A 41 -2.06 7.48 -13.18
N ALA A 42 -2.95 8.35 -13.67
CA ALA A 42 -3.46 9.48 -12.89
C ALA A 42 -4.30 9.01 -11.68
N LYS A 43 -5.15 8.00 -11.88
CA LYS A 43 -5.94 7.39 -10.80
C LYS A 43 -5.05 6.61 -9.84
N THR A 44 -4.09 5.83 -10.35
CA THR A 44 -3.10 5.11 -9.55
C THR A 44 -2.34 6.07 -8.62
N GLN A 45 -1.82 7.18 -9.15
CA GLN A 45 -1.10 8.17 -8.34
C GLN A 45 -1.99 8.74 -7.23
N ARG A 46 -3.25 9.08 -7.55
CA ARG A 46 -4.21 9.61 -6.58
C ARG A 46 -4.52 8.62 -5.45
N VAL A 47 -4.70 7.34 -5.78
CA VAL A 47 -4.88 6.26 -4.78
C VAL A 47 -3.67 6.17 -3.87
N ILE A 48 -2.46 6.16 -4.43
CA ILE A 48 -1.22 6.08 -3.65
C ILE A 48 -1.08 7.30 -2.73
N ASP A 49 -1.34 8.51 -3.23
CA ASP A 49 -1.25 9.74 -2.43
C ASP A 49 -2.22 9.70 -1.23
N TRP A 50 -3.44 9.18 -1.43
CA TRP A 50 -4.41 9.00 -0.34
C TRP A 50 -3.96 7.99 0.69
N ILE A 51 -3.68 6.74 0.29
CA ILE A 51 -3.35 5.68 1.23
C ILE A 51 -2.00 5.96 1.90
N SER A 52 -1.04 6.54 1.18
CA SER A 52 0.26 6.92 1.77
C SER A 52 0.11 7.98 2.85
N GLY A 53 -0.72 9.01 2.65
CA GLY A 53 -1.02 9.99 3.67
C GLY A 53 -1.59 9.35 4.94
N CYS A 54 -2.56 8.44 4.80
CA CYS A 54 -3.12 7.70 5.92
C CYS A 54 -2.09 6.79 6.60
N THR A 55 -1.26 6.10 5.81
CA THR A 55 -0.22 5.19 6.32
C THR A 55 0.82 5.95 7.13
N GLN A 56 1.28 7.11 6.64
CA GLN A 56 2.21 7.96 7.36
C GLN A 56 1.60 8.53 8.64
N ALA A 57 0.32 8.88 8.64
CA ALA A 57 -0.38 9.37 9.83
C ALA A 57 -0.48 8.35 10.98
N ILE A 58 -0.29 7.06 10.70
CA ILE A 58 -0.31 5.98 11.70
C ILE A 58 1.08 5.35 11.93
N ASP A 59 2.15 6.07 11.55
CA ASP A 59 3.54 5.61 11.63
C ASP A 59 3.77 4.26 10.90
N GLY A 60 3.03 4.04 9.82
CA GLY A 60 3.08 2.84 9.00
C GLY A 60 4.20 2.85 7.97
N GLN A 61 4.36 1.70 7.31
CA GLN A 61 5.36 1.45 6.28
C GLN A 61 4.71 1.22 4.93
N ILE A 62 5.35 1.74 3.87
CA ILE A 62 4.92 1.57 2.48
C ILE A 62 5.99 0.77 1.74
N ILE A 63 5.59 -0.32 1.10
CA ILE A 63 6.48 -1.24 0.41
C ILE A 63 6.01 -1.40 -1.04
N TRP A 64 6.93 -1.20 -1.98
CA TRP A 64 6.71 -1.50 -3.39
C TRP A 64 6.91 -2.99 -3.65
N LEU A 65 5.88 -3.65 -4.17
CA LEU A 65 5.93 -5.07 -4.53
C LEU A 65 6.10 -5.28 -6.05
N GLY A 66 5.75 -4.27 -6.86
CA GLY A 66 5.89 -4.29 -8.32
C GLY A 66 5.42 -2.96 -8.94
N GLU A 67 5.28 -2.92 -10.27
CA GLU A 67 4.91 -1.70 -11.01
C GLU A 67 3.57 -1.10 -10.56
N ARG A 68 2.58 -1.96 -10.29
CA ARG A 68 1.21 -1.58 -9.91
C ARG A 68 0.76 -2.18 -8.58
N SER A 69 1.68 -2.77 -7.81
CA SER A 69 1.38 -3.48 -6.56
C SER A 69 2.13 -2.87 -5.37
N PHE A 70 1.38 -2.52 -4.34
CA PHE A 70 1.85 -1.77 -3.17
C PHE A 70 1.40 -2.47 -1.90
N MET A 71 2.20 -2.44 -0.84
CA MET A 71 1.80 -2.87 0.50
C MET A 71 1.86 -1.69 1.45
N PHE A 72 0.81 -1.54 2.25
CA PHE A 72 0.69 -0.56 3.31
C PHE A 72 0.52 -1.31 4.62
N ALA A 73 1.51 -1.19 5.49
CA ALA A 73 1.56 -1.87 6.78
C ALA A 73 1.43 -0.85 7.91
N PRO A 74 0.54 -1.05 8.90
CA PRO A 74 0.45 -0.18 10.07
C PRO A 74 1.66 -0.39 10.99
N CYS A 75 1.89 0.55 11.93
CA CYS A 75 3.02 0.50 12.87
C CYS A 75 3.07 -0.76 13.76
N THR A 76 1.97 -1.51 13.86
CA THR A 76 1.88 -2.78 14.59
C THR A 76 2.51 -3.96 13.85
N VAL A 77 2.86 -3.80 12.57
CA VAL A 77 3.42 -4.86 11.74
C VAL A 77 4.87 -4.53 11.39
N LYS A 78 5.78 -5.41 11.78
CA LYS A 78 7.19 -5.33 11.37
C LYS A 78 7.37 -5.99 10.01
N VAL A 79 7.75 -5.21 9.01
CA VAL A 79 8.11 -5.74 7.68
C VAL A 79 9.61 -5.97 7.61
N ILE A 80 9.99 -7.15 7.12
CA ILE A 80 11.38 -7.50 6.83
C ILE A 80 11.46 -7.74 5.33
N ALA A 81 12.08 -6.81 4.61
CA ALA A 81 12.25 -6.89 3.16
C ALA A 81 13.73 -6.90 2.81
N ASP A 82 14.09 -7.68 1.80
CA ASP A 82 15.43 -7.66 1.21
C ASP A 82 15.52 -6.47 0.24
N GLU A 83 15.99 -5.33 0.75
CA GLU A 83 16.09 -4.08 -0.01
C GLU A 83 17.06 -4.16 -1.19
N SER A 84 17.95 -5.18 -1.24
CA SER A 84 18.88 -5.39 -2.35
C SER A 84 18.20 -5.75 -3.67
N LYS A 85 16.93 -6.21 -3.62
CA LYS A 85 16.12 -6.59 -4.79
C LYS A 85 15.14 -5.50 -5.24
N ARG A 86 15.16 -4.32 -4.61
CA ARG A 86 14.26 -3.18 -4.86
C ARG A 86 14.56 -2.54 -6.22
N SER A 87 14.23 -3.26 -7.28
CA SER A 87 14.52 -2.88 -8.66
C SER A 87 13.47 -1.86 -9.13
N TYR A 88 13.88 -0.59 -9.15
CA TYR A 88 13.62 0.36 -10.26
C TYR A 88 12.22 0.90 -10.59
N ILE A 89 11.23 1.05 -9.72
CA ILE A 89 10.08 1.93 -10.07
C ILE A 89 9.53 2.70 -8.87
N SER A 90 10.23 3.75 -8.45
CA SER A 90 9.49 4.94 -8.01
C SER A 90 8.83 5.53 -9.26
N PRO A 91 7.49 5.71 -9.33
CA PRO A 91 6.83 6.39 -10.44
C PRO A 91 7.38 7.81 -10.70
N ARG A 92 8.12 8.36 -9.75
CA ARG A 92 8.77 9.68 -9.82
C ARG A 92 10.08 9.74 -10.64
N VAL A 93 10.57 8.64 -11.23
CA VAL A 93 11.85 8.67 -11.98
C VAL A 93 11.69 8.21 -13.43
N LYS A 94 10.92 8.98 -14.20
CA LYS A 94 11.18 9.26 -15.63
C LYS A 94 10.66 10.66 -15.96
N VAL A 95 11.35 11.68 -15.44
CA VAL A 95 11.34 13.01 -16.06
C VAL A 95 12.59 13.06 -16.93
N SER A 96 12.40 12.83 -18.22
CA SER A 96 13.36 13.09 -19.29
C SER A 96 12.56 13.43 -20.54
#